data_AF-D4GL29-F1
#
_entry.id   AF-D4GL29-F1
#
_cell.length_a   1.000
_cell.length_b   1.000
_cell.length_c   1.000
_cell.angle_alpha   90.00
_cell.angle_beta   90.00
_cell.angle_gamma   90.00
#
_symmetry.space_group_name_H-M   'P 1'
#
loop_
_entity.id
_entity.type
_entity.pdbx_description
1 polymer ?
#
loop_
_entity_poly.entity_id
_entity_poly.type
_entity_poly.pdbx_seq_one_letter_code
_entity_poly.pdbx_strand_id
1 'polypeptide(L)'
;MMQHTDIEQKIGKILYECGPGNAQKIIVRAEIFSEDDGGKYEFDYLDENGYLDWFDPDGRAIADLTDALIAYKKYFLENNLTNGKSIWSKCEITVDIPEEKININLQYQD
;
A
#
# COMPACT_ATOMS: atom_id res chain seq x y z
N MET A 1 -10.21 10.22 -14.17
CA MET A 1 -8.97 10.14 -13.36
C MET A 1 -9.41 9.89 -11.93
N MET A 2 -8.84 8.90 -11.23
CA MET A 2 -9.16 8.67 -9.81
C MET A 2 -8.54 9.79 -8.98
N GLN A 3 -9.24 10.27 -7.95
CA GLN A 3 -8.67 11.25 -7.04
C GLN A 3 -7.67 10.56 -6.09
N HIS A 4 -6.74 11.32 -5.54
CA HIS A 4 -5.78 10.86 -4.53
C HIS A 4 -6.43 10.01 -3.43
N THR A 5 -7.49 10.53 -2.81
CA THR A 5 -8.23 9.85 -1.74
C THR A 5 -8.94 8.58 -2.19
N ASP A 6 -9.44 8.51 -3.43
CA ASP A 6 -10.08 7.29 -3.96
C ASP A 6 -9.06 6.14 -4.07
N ILE A 7 -7.82 6.46 -4.46
CA ILE A 7 -6.75 5.48 -4.58
C ILE A 7 -6.32 4.99 -3.20
N GLU A 8 -6.14 5.88 -2.22
CA GLU A 8 -5.82 5.52 -0.84
C GLU A 8 -6.91 4.65 -0.20
N GLN A 9 -8.18 5.00 -0.40
CA GLN A 9 -9.31 4.19 0.06
C GLN A 9 -9.34 2.81 -0.60
N LYS A 10 -9.06 2.72 -1.92
CA LYS A 10 -8.97 1.43 -2.62
C LYS A 10 -7.85 0.57 -2.02
N ILE A 11 -6.67 1.14 -1.79
CA ILE A 11 -5.54 0.44 -1.16
C ILE A 11 -5.93 -0.06 0.22
N GLY A 12 -6.51 0.81 1.06
CA GLY A 12 -6.93 0.45 2.41
C GLY A 12 -7.96 -0.68 2.43
N LYS A 13 -8.93 -0.64 1.51
CA LYS A 13 -9.93 -1.68 1.36
C LYS A 13 -9.33 -3.03 0.97
N ILE A 14 -8.44 -3.06 -0.03
CA ILE A 14 -7.76 -4.30 -0.46
C ILE A 14 -7.04 -4.93 0.73
N LEU A 15 -6.28 -4.13 1.48
CA LEU A 15 -5.53 -4.60 2.64
C LEU A 15 -6.43 -5.09 3.76
N TYR A 16 -7.51 -4.37 4.07
CA TYR A 16 -8.49 -4.81 5.06
C TYR A 16 -9.14 -6.15 4.68
N GLU A 17 -9.51 -6.33 3.41
CA GLU A 17 -10.18 -7.55 2.93
C GLU A 17 -9.26 -8.78 2.89
N CYS A 18 -7.95 -8.60 2.65
CA CYS A 18 -6.99 -9.71 2.62
C CYS A 18 -6.27 -9.95 3.96
N GLY A 19 -6.42 -9.04 4.93
CA GLY A 19 -5.80 -9.14 6.24
C GLY A 19 -6.45 -10.19 7.15
N PRO A 20 -5.75 -10.64 8.20
CA PRO A 20 -6.32 -11.53 9.21
C PRO A 20 -7.50 -10.87 9.95
N GLY A 21 -8.54 -11.66 10.26
CA GLY A 21 -9.75 -11.13 10.90
C GLY A 21 -9.57 -10.62 12.34
N ASN A 22 -8.44 -10.94 13.00
CA ASN A 22 -8.06 -10.45 14.32
C ASN A 22 -7.04 -9.29 14.26
N ALA A 23 -6.72 -8.78 13.07
CA ALA A 23 -5.80 -7.66 12.92
C ALA A 23 -6.40 -6.36 13.51
N GLN A 24 -5.57 -5.62 14.24
CA GLN A 24 -5.81 -4.23 14.62
C GLN A 24 -5.10 -3.26 13.69
N LYS A 25 -3.93 -3.68 13.17
CA LYS A 25 -3.15 -2.92 12.19
C LYS A 25 -2.59 -3.84 11.13
N ILE A 26 -2.59 -3.38 9.89
CA ILE A 26 -1.91 -4.03 8.77
C ILE A 26 -0.76 -3.14 8.35
N ILE A 27 0.42 -3.72 8.18
CA ILE A 27 1.65 -3.02 7.81
C ILE A 27 2.22 -3.71 6.57
N VAL A 28 2.29 -2.98 5.45
CA VAL A 28 2.79 -3.50 4.19
C VAL A 28 3.99 -2.70 3.73
N ARG A 29 5.09 -3.39 3.42
CA ARG A 29 6.26 -2.79 2.79
C ARG A 29 6.31 -3.27 1.35
N ALA A 30 6.21 -2.32 0.43
CA ALA A 30 6.18 -2.59 -0.99
C ALA A 30 7.35 -1.92 -1.71
N GLU A 31 7.95 -2.64 -2.65
CA GLU A 31 8.87 -2.12 -3.67
C GLU A 31 8.28 -2.42 -5.05
N ILE A 32 7.85 -1.40 -5.78
CA ILE A 32 7.27 -1.55 -7.12
C ILE A 32 8.38 -1.42 -8.16
N PHE A 33 8.48 -2.40 -9.05
CA PHE A 33 9.50 -2.43 -10.09
C PHE A 33 9.35 -1.29 -11.08
N SER A 34 10.44 -0.96 -11.78
CA SER A 34 10.46 0.13 -12.77
C SER A 34 9.64 -0.15 -14.02
N GLU A 35 9.39 -1.43 -14.31
CA GLU A 35 8.57 -1.88 -15.44
C GLU A 35 7.06 -1.80 -15.14
N ASP A 36 6.68 -1.43 -13.90
CA ASP A 36 5.31 -1.33 -13.42
C ASP A 36 4.46 -2.60 -13.72
N ASP A 37 5.09 -3.77 -13.64
CA ASP A 37 4.48 -5.09 -13.88
C ASP A 37 4.41 -5.96 -12.62
N GLY A 38 4.93 -5.45 -11.49
CA GLY A 38 5.01 -6.19 -10.25
C GLY A 38 5.74 -5.45 -9.14
N GLY A 39 5.99 -6.17 -8.05
CA GLY A 39 6.75 -5.66 -6.91
C GLY A 39 7.13 -6.75 -5.92
N LYS A 40 7.96 -6.36 -4.94
CA LYS A 40 8.21 -7.14 -3.73
C LYS A 40 7.34 -6.63 -2.61
N TYR A 41 6.84 -7.54 -1.80
CA TYR A 41 5.92 -7.23 -0.72
C TYR A 41 6.29 -8.00 0.54
N GLU A 42 6.16 -7.32 1.68
CA GLU A 42 6.13 -7.91 3.01
C GLU A 42 4.81 -7.50 3.67
N PHE A 43 4.14 -8.47 4.29
CA PHE A 43 2.82 -8.30 4.88
C PHE A 43 2.86 -8.71 6.35
N ASP A 44 2.81 -7.72 7.23
CA ASP A 44 2.72 -7.91 8.67
C ASP A 44 1.39 -7.38 9.20
N TYR A 45 0.97 -7.87 10.36
CA TYR A 45 -0.15 -7.34 11.10
C TYR A 45 0.13 -7.35 12.60
N LEU A 46 -0.51 -6.44 13.32
CA LEU A 46 -0.62 -6.49 14.77
C LEU A 46 -1.99 -7.07 15.12
N ASP A 47 -2.03 -8.12 15.93
CA ASP A 47 -3.27 -8.70 16.42
C ASP A 47 -3.92 -7.88 17.56
N GLU A 48 -5.07 -8.32 18.05
CA GLU A 48 -5.80 -7.70 19.16
C GLU A 48 -5.04 -7.66 20.50
N ASN A 49 -4.00 -8.49 20.66
CA ASN A 49 -3.14 -8.50 21.83
C ASN A 49 -1.87 -7.63 21.65
N GLY A 50 -1.70 -7.03 20.46
CA GLY A 50 -0.52 -6.26 20.09
C GLY A 50 0.67 -7.10 19.66
N TYR A 51 0.49 -8.39 19.35
CA TYR A 51 1.54 -9.24 18.81
C TYR A 51 1.71 -9.01 17.31
N LEU A 52 2.97 -8.87 16.89
CA LEU A 52 3.35 -8.77 15.48
C LEU A 52 3.48 -10.17 14.89
N ASP A 53 2.81 -10.41 13.77
CA ASP A 53 2.96 -11.62 12.99
C ASP A 53 2.81 -11.31 11.50
N TRP A 54 3.20 -12.24 10.64
CA TRP A 54 3.12 -12.10 9.19
C TRP A 54 1.88 -12.80 8.64
N PHE A 55 1.45 -12.41 7.45
CA PHE A 55 0.41 -13.12 6.71
C PHE A 55 0.75 -13.18 5.23
N ASP A 56 0.13 -14.11 4.50
CA ASP A 56 0.31 -14.28 3.06
C ASP A 56 -1.04 -14.08 2.36
N PRO A 57 -1.26 -12.91 1.72
CA PRO A 57 -2.50 -12.67 0.98
C PRO A 57 -2.53 -13.49 -0.32
N ASP A 58 -3.73 -13.75 -0.84
CA ASP A 58 -3.85 -14.47 -2.10
C ASP A 58 -3.33 -13.64 -3.30
N GLY A 59 -3.01 -14.33 -4.39
CA GLY A 59 -2.43 -13.68 -5.57
C GLY A 59 -3.32 -12.63 -6.23
N ARG A 60 -4.65 -12.67 -6.05
CA ARG A 60 -5.55 -11.63 -6.57
C ARG A 60 -5.43 -10.36 -5.74
N ALA A 61 -5.38 -10.47 -4.41
CA ALA A 61 -5.14 -9.32 -3.54
C ALA A 61 -3.80 -8.65 -3.84
N ILE A 62 -2.74 -9.44 -4.10
CA ILE A 62 -1.42 -8.91 -4.50
C ILE A 62 -1.50 -8.19 -5.86
N ALA A 63 -2.19 -8.76 -6.85
CA ALA A 63 -2.38 -8.14 -8.16
C ALA A 63 -3.18 -6.83 -8.04
N ASP A 64 -4.30 -6.84 -7.31
CA ASP A 64 -5.14 -5.65 -7.11
C ASP A 64 -4.39 -4.53 -6.37
N LEU A 65 -3.55 -4.88 -5.38
CA LEU A 65 -2.69 -3.95 -4.68
C LEU A 65 -1.63 -3.36 -5.62
N THR A 66 -1.00 -4.18 -6.45
CA THR A 66 -0.02 -3.75 -7.46
C THR A 66 -0.64 -2.72 -8.41
N ASP A 67 -1.81 -3.03 -8.96
CA ASP A 67 -2.55 -2.12 -9.85
C ASP A 67 -2.90 -0.80 -9.16
N ALA A 68 -3.30 -0.85 -7.89
CA ALA A 68 -3.61 0.35 -7.11
C ALA A 68 -2.35 1.22 -6.87
N LEU A 69 -1.20 0.62 -6.56
CA LEU A 69 0.05 1.34 -6.36
C LEU A 69 0.61 1.92 -7.67
N ILE A 70 0.45 1.24 -8.80
CA ILE A 70 0.77 1.80 -10.12
C ILE A 70 -0.14 2.99 -10.45
N ALA A 71 -1.45 2.90 -10.16
CA ALA A 71 -2.35 4.03 -10.31
C ALA A 71 -1.92 5.21 -9.42
N TYR A 72 -1.42 4.92 -8.22
CA TYR A 72 -0.89 5.93 -7.30
C TYR A 72 0.37 6.62 -7.85
N LYS A 73 1.32 5.86 -8.42
CA LYS A 73 2.48 6.44 -9.13
C LYS A 73 2.05 7.37 -10.27
N LYS A 74 1.12 6.91 -11.11
CA LYS A 74 0.59 7.68 -12.24
C LYS A 74 -0.05 8.99 -11.77
N TYR A 75 -0.85 8.94 -10.70
CA TYR A 75 -1.43 10.14 -10.10
C TYR A 75 -0.36 11.18 -9.71
N PHE A 76 0.73 10.77 -9.08
CA PHE A 76 1.83 11.68 -8.71
C PHE A 76 2.53 12.30 -9.92
N LEU A 77 2.76 11.52 -10.97
CA LEU A 77 3.39 11.98 -12.21
C LEU A 77 2.49 12.97 -12.97
N GLU A 78 1.22 12.64 -13.16
CA GLU A 78 0.25 13.45 -13.91
C GLU A 78 -0.06 14.78 -13.21
N ASN A 79 0.02 14.82 -11.89
CA ASN A 79 -0.24 16.02 -11.08
C ASN A 79 1.04 16.77 -10.67
N ASN A 80 2.21 16.38 -11.18
CA ASN A 80 3.50 17.00 -10.89
C ASN A 80 3.83 17.09 -9.37
N LEU A 81 3.47 16.05 -8.62
CA LEU A 81 3.60 15.98 -7.16
C LEU A 81 4.95 15.42 -6.68
N THR A 82 5.85 15.08 -7.60
CA THR A 82 7.20 14.60 -7.25
C THR A 82 8.17 15.73 -6.91
N ASN A 83 7.76 17.00 -7.10
CA ASN A 83 8.57 18.20 -6.85
C ASN A 83 9.96 18.13 -7.54
N GLY A 84 10.00 17.60 -8.76
CA GLY A 84 11.23 17.47 -9.55
C GLY A 84 12.12 16.29 -9.18
N LYS A 85 11.73 15.47 -8.19
CA LYS A 85 12.39 14.20 -7.88
C LYS A 85 11.90 13.08 -8.81
N SER A 86 12.69 12.01 -8.90
CA SER A 86 12.25 10.73 -9.47
C SER A 86 10.99 10.24 -8.76
N ILE A 87 10.16 9.45 -9.44
CA ILE A 87 9.00 8.81 -8.80
C ILE A 87 9.49 7.85 -7.69
N TRP A 88 8.72 7.74 -6.62
CA TRP A 88 9.00 6.77 -5.56
C TRP A 88 8.93 5.33 -6.10
N SER A 89 9.78 4.46 -5.57
CA SER A 89 9.78 3.02 -5.89
C SER A 89 9.44 2.15 -4.69
N LYS A 90 9.48 2.70 -3.48
CA LYS A 90 9.16 2.00 -2.24
C LYS A 90 8.11 2.76 -1.44
N CYS A 91 7.26 2.03 -0.71
CA CYS A 91 6.35 2.62 0.26
C CYS A 91 6.11 1.68 1.45
N GLU A 92 5.82 2.28 2.59
CA GLU A 92 5.25 1.59 3.74
C GLU A 92 3.79 2.05 3.91
N ILE A 93 2.86 1.10 3.98
CA ILE A 93 1.43 1.35 4.13
C ILE A 93 1.02 0.83 5.50
N THR A 94 0.30 1.65 6.26
CA THR A 94 -0.34 1.23 7.51
C THR A 94 -1.84 1.45 7.42
N VAL A 95 -2.62 0.38 7.66
CA VAL A 95 -4.07 0.45 7.85
C VAL A 95 -4.36 0.24 9.33
N ASP A 96 -4.88 1.27 9.98
CA ASP A 96 -5.39 1.22 11.35
C ASP A 96 -6.88 0.90 11.28
N ILE A 97 -7.24 -0.32 11.70
CA ILE A 97 -8.59 -0.87 11.53
C ILE A 97 -9.59 -0.16 12.47
N PRO A 98 -9.30 0.00 13.78
CA PRO A 98 -10.18 0.74 14.69
C PRO A 98 -10.41 2.21 14.30
N GLU A 99 -9.36 2.89 13.82
CA GLU A 99 -9.44 4.30 13.45
C GLU A 99 -9.92 4.54 12.00
N GLU A 100 -10.19 3.46 11.25
CA GLU A 100 -10.57 3.47 9.83
C GLU A 100 -9.62 4.35 8.98
N LYS A 101 -8.32 4.29 9.28
CA LYS A 101 -7.32 5.22 8.76
C LYS A 101 -6.22 4.49 7.99
N ILE A 102 -5.91 5.00 6.80
CA ILE A 102 -4.72 4.62 6.04
C ILE A 102 -3.64 5.69 6.15
N ASN A 103 -2.38 5.27 6.23
CA ASN A 103 -1.22 6.13 6.06
C ASN A 103 -0.27 5.47 5.06
N ILE A 104 0.24 6.23 4.09
CA ILE A 104 1.21 5.76 3.09
C ILE A 104 2.46 6.62 3.17
N ASN A 105 3.57 6.02 3.58
CA ASN A 105 4.88 6.66 3.64
C ASN A 105 5.69 6.32 2.38
N LEU A 106 5.88 7.30 1.50
CA LEU A 106 6.56 7.16 0.22
C LEU A 106 8.07 7.33 0.38
N GLN A 107 8.84 6.41 -0.21
CA GLN A 107 10.30 6.41 -0.18
C GLN A 107 10.83 6.66 -1.60
N TYR A 108 11.47 7.81 -1.76
CA TYR A 108 12.08 8.26 -3.01
C TYR A 108 13.53 7.77 -3.11
N GLN A 109 13.99 7.43 -4.31
CA GLN A 109 15.43 7.25 -4.55
C GLN A 109 16.11 8.63 -4.53
N ASP A 110 17.24 8.74 -3.83
CA ASP A 110 18.13 9.91 -3.86
C ASP A 110 18.72 10.15 -5.26
#